data_AF-K2ATF6-F1
#
_entry.id   AF-K2ATF6-F1
#
_cell.length_a   1.000
_cell.length_b   1.000
_cell.length_c   1.000
_cell.angle_alpha   90.00
_cell.angle_beta   90.00
_cell.angle_gamma   90.00
#
_symmetry.space_group_name_H-M   'P 1'
#
loop_
_entity.id
_entity.type
_entity.pdbx_description
1 polymer ?
#
loop_
_entity_poly.entity_id
_entity_poly.type
_entity_poly.pdbx_seq_one_letter_code
_entity_poly.pdbx_strand_id
1 'polypeptide(L)'
;MEKKDLKVLVVGEFDVINAAVKSAVDLYSVQCDVMSIEDAEEMIFVGDYTHIIVALEGDDDREKGMILYNQMKIRLPAWRKNAKLFKAGTEDILTDDYVRIFSIMNDLGKKIIL
;
A
#
# COMPACT_ATOMS: atom_id res chain seq x y z
N MET A 1 6.20 -4.97 -17.56
CA MET A 1 6.89 -5.14 -16.27
C MET A 1 6.72 -6.60 -15.89
N GLU A 2 7.81 -7.34 -15.69
CA GLU A 2 7.70 -8.75 -15.29
C GLU A 2 7.38 -8.83 -13.79
N LYS A 3 6.75 -9.93 -13.33
CA LYS A 3 6.38 -10.09 -11.91
C LYS A 3 7.57 -9.94 -10.95
N LYS A 4 8.78 -10.28 -11.41
CA LYS A 4 10.04 -10.13 -10.66
C LYS A 4 10.46 -8.66 -10.45
N ASP A 5 9.93 -7.74 -11.24
CA ASP A 5 10.22 -6.31 -11.16
C ASP A 5 9.23 -5.60 -10.22
N LEU A 6 8.21 -6.31 -9.72
CA LEU A 6 7.23 -5.77 -8.78
C LEU A 6 7.80 -5.81 -7.36
N LYS A 7 7.76 -4.65 -6.70
CA LYS A 7 8.07 -4.48 -5.29
C LYS A 7 7.00 -3.65 -4.61
N VAL A 8 6.40 -4.19 -3.57
CA VAL A 8 5.29 -3.59 -2.82
C VAL A 8 5.79 -3.16 -1.45
N LEU A 9 5.45 -1.94 -1.06
CA LEU A 9 5.59 -1.45 0.31
C LEU A 9 4.22 -1.36 0.96
N VAL A 10 4.05 -2.00 2.12
CA VAL A 10 2.88 -1.82 2.98
C VAL A 10 3.29 -0.97 4.18
N VAL A 11 2.57 0.12 4.39
CA VAL A 11 2.84 1.07 5.46
C VAL A 11 1.63 1.18 6.36
N GLY A 12 1.79 0.97 7.65
CA GLY A 12 0.73 1.18 8.62
C GLY A 12 1.07 0.55 9.97
N GLU A 13 0.34 0.97 11.01
CA GLU A 13 0.50 0.48 12.39
C GLU A 13 -0.37 -0.77 12.68
N PHE A 14 -1.02 -1.32 11.65
CA PHE A 14 -2.13 -2.25 11.81
C PHE A 14 -1.71 -3.67 11.45
N ASP A 15 -1.26 -4.43 12.44
CA ASP A 15 -0.70 -5.78 12.25
C ASP A 15 -1.61 -6.71 11.43
N VAL A 16 -2.92 -6.69 11.71
CA VAL A 16 -3.89 -7.57 11.02
C VAL A 16 -4.00 -7.20 9.54
N ILE A 17 -4.11 -5.90 9.23
CA ILE A 17 -4.24 -5.40 7.86
C ILE A 17 -2.95 -5.65 7.10
N ASN A 18 -1.82 -5.30 7.71
CA ASN A 18 -0.49 -5.49 7.16
C ASN A 18 -0.22 -6.97 6.84
N ALA A 19 -0.55 -7.88 7.76
CA ALA A 19 -0.43 -9.32 7.55
C ALA A 19 -1.32 -9.84 6.42
N ALA A 20 -2.56 -9.35 6.34
CA ALA A 20 -3.49 -9.71 5.27
C ALA A 20 -3.00 -9.26 3.89
N VAL A 21 -2.50 -8.02 3.79
CA VAL A 21 -1.92 -7.48 2.55
C VAL A 21 -0.68 -8.26 2.17
N LYS A 22 0.26 -8.47 3.10
CA LYS A 22 1.49 -9.23 2.85
C LYS A 22 1.19 -10.64 2.34
N SER A 23 0.31 -11.36 3.04
CA SER A 23 -0.09 -12.72 2.64
C SER A 23 -0.67 -12.74 1.22
N ALA A 24 -1.46 -11.73 0.86
CA ALA A 24 -2.03 -11.63 -0.48
C ALA A 24 -0.99 -11.29 -1.55
N VAL A 25 0.03 -10.48 -1.25
CA VAL A 25 1.15 -10.18 -2.16
C VAL A 25 2.05 -11.42 -2.35
N ASP A 26 2.34 -12.14 -1.27
CA ASP A 26 3.19 -13.35 -1.26
C ASP A 26 2.63 -14.45 -2.17
N LEU A 27 1.29 -14.59 -2.25
CA LEU A 27 0.62 -15.54 -3.17
C LEU A 27 0.98 -15.33 -4.65
N TYR A 28 1.40 -14.12 -5.02
CA TYR A 28 1.80 -13.78 -6.38
C TYR A 28 3.31 -13.78 -6.60
N SER A 29 4.09 -14.19 -5.59
CA SER A 29 5.56 -14.22 -5.60
C SER A 29 6.18 -12.85 -5.89
N VAL A 30 5.56 -11.80 -5.36
CA VAL A 30 6.00 -10.40 -5.46
C VAL A 30 6.72 -10.02 -4.15
N GLN A 31 7.80 -9.24 -4.24
CA GLN A 31 8.49 -8.77 -3.03
C GLN A 31 7.60 -7.81 -2.25
N CYS A 32 7.41 -8.05 -0.95
CA CYS A 32 6.59 -7.24 -0.06
C CYS A 32 7.36 -6.86 1.20
N ASP A 33 7.61 -5.56 1.36
CA ASP A 33 8.13 -4.99 2.61
C ASP A 33 6.97 -4.40 3.41
N VAL A 34 7.01 -4.57 4.74
CA VAL A 34 5.98 -4.07 5.67
C VAL A 34 6.69 -3.28 6.76
N MET A 35 6.21 -2.07 7.05
CA MET A 35 6.80 -1.21 8.07
C MET A 35 5.78 -0.25 8.69
N SER A 36 6.14 0.31 9.85
CA SER A 36 5.39 1.36 10.53
C SER A 36 5.34 2.64 9.70
N ILE A 37 4.44 3.56 10.04
CA ILE A 37 4.37 4.89 9.43
C ILE A 37 5.67 5.66 9.67
N GLU A 38 6.22 5.57 10.89
CA GLU A 38 7.44 6.26 11.29
C GLU A 38 8.66 5.80 10.48
N ASP A 39 8.84 4.48 10.31
CA ASP A 39 9.96 3.92 9.54
C ASP A 39 9.82 4.15 8.04
N ALA A 40 8.58 4.32 7.56
CA ALA A 40 8.31 4.48 6.15
C ALA A 40 8.72 5.85 5.61
N GLU A 41 8.72 6.91 6.43
CA GLU A 41 8.99 8.27 5.94
C GLU A 41 10.29 8.36 5.13
N GLU A 42 11.37 7.68 5.55
CA GLU A 42 12.64 7.67 4.80
C GLU A 42 12.63 6.64 3.65
N MET A 43 12.11 5.44 3.91
CA MET A 43 12.13 4.31 2.96
C MET A 43 11.23 4.55 1.73
N ILE A 44 10.14 5.31 1.92
CA ILE A 44 9.24 5.74 0.85
C ILE A 44 9.94 6.60 -0.19
N PHE A 45 11.07 7.25 0.13
CA PHE A 45 11.80 8.09 -0.83
C PHE A 45 13.03 7.40 -1.42
N VAL A 46 13.69 6.54 -0.65
CA VAL A 46 14.94 5.88 -1.09
C VAL A 46 14.70 4.54 -1.79
N GLY A 47 13.61 3.84 -1.45
CA GLY A 47 13.30 2.53 -2.04
C GLY A 47 12.98 2.55 -3.55
N ASP A 48 12.91 1.37 -4.13
CA ASP A 48 12.53 1.12 -5.53
C ASP A 48 11.13 0.50 -5.64
N TYR A 49 10.22 0.91 -4.75
CA TYR A 49 8.86 0.37 -4.68
C TYR A 49 8.01 0.79 -5.88
N THR A 50 7.46 -0.22 -6.55
CA THR A 50 6.51 -0.06 -7.67
C THR A 50 5.09 0.23 -7.18
N HIS A 51 4.73 -0.25 -5.99
CA HIS A 51 3.42 -0.07 -5.40
C HIS A 51 3.59 0.24 -3.92
N ILE A 52 2.84 1.20 -3.41
CA ILE A 52 2.82 1.55 -1.99
C ILE A 52 1.37 1.47 -1.52
N ILE A 53 1.13 0.75 -0.45
CA ILE A 53 -0.18 0.52 0.15
C ILE A 53 -0.12 1.09 1.57
N VAL A 54 -0.91 2.13 1.83
CA VAL A 54 -1.10 2.66 3.18
C VAL A 54 -2.27 1.91 3.81
N ALA A 55 -1.99 1.08 4.82
CA ALA A 55 -2.99 0.38 5.58
C ALA A 55 -3.73 1.36 6.52
N LEU A 56 -5.05 1.24 6.57
CA LEU A 56 -5.97 2.06 7.37
C LEU A 56 -6.90 1.12 8.15
N GLU A 57 -6.78 1.10 9.48
CA GLU A 57 -7.80 0.54 10.39
C GLU A 57 -8.76 1.65 10.82
N GLY A 58 -9.81 1.32 11.58
CA GLY A 58 -10.91 2.22 11.95
C GLY A 58 -10.54 3.51 12.70
N ASP A 59 -11.56 4.16 13.26
CA ASP A 59 -11.62 5.62 13.53
C ASP A 59 -10.43 6.26 14.26
N ASP A 60 -9.72 5.55 15.17
CA ASP A 60 -8.75 6.19 16.07
C ASP A 60 -7.34 6.42 15.46
N ASP A 61 -6.92 5.65 14.45
CA ASP A 61 -5.61 5.81 13.78
C ASP A 61 -5.74 6.02 12.25
N ARG A 62 -6.96 6.03 11.73
CA ARG A 62 -7.30 6.41 10.35
C ARG A 62 -6.73 7.78 9.97
N GLU A 63 -6.68 8.72 10.91
CA GLU A 63 -6.20 10.09 10.65
C GLU A 63 -4.72 10.10 10.22
N LYS A 64 -3.84 9.37 10.91
CA LYS A 64 -2.40 9.33 10.59
C LYS A 64 -2.15 8.70 9.23
N GLY A 65 -2.78 7.55 8.96
CA GLY A 65 -2.67 6.88 7.67
C GLY A 65 -3.21 7.75 6.52
N MET A 66 -4.31 8.48 6.75
CA MET A 66 -4.86 9.43 5.77
C MET A 66 -3.94 10.64 5.54
N ILE A 67 -3.33 11.19 6.61
CA ILE A 67 -2.34 12.26 6.50
C ILE A 67 -1.14 11.79 5.68
N LEU A 68 -0.57 10.62 6.00
CA LEU A 68 0.54 10.03 5.27
C LEU A 68 0.16 9.83 3.80
N TYR A 69 -0.99 9.20 3.53
CA TYR A 69 -1.48 8.97 2.17
C TYR A 69 -1.59 10.28 1.37
N ASN A 70 -2.15 11.33 1.96
CA ASN A 70 -2.28 12.63 1.31
C ASN A 70 -0.93 13.30 1.06
N GLN A 71 -0.01 13.26 2.02
CA GLN A 71 1.35 13.77 1.86
C GLN A 71 2.10 13.02 0.75
N MET A 72 2.00 11.69 0.74
CA MET A 72 2.57 10.82 -0.28
C MET A 72 1.98 11.12 -1.65
N LYS A 73 0.66 11.36 -1.77
CA LYS A 73 0.02 11.74 -3.03
C LYS A 73 0.51 13.08 -3.58
N ILE A 74 0.98 13.99 -2.72
CA ILE A 74 1.58 15.27 -3.14
C ILE A 74 3.06 15.09 -3.50
N ARG A 75 3.79 14.25 -2.74
CA ARG A 75 5.24 14.05 -2.88
C ARG A 75 5.62 13.04 -3.98
N LEU A 76 4.98 11.87 -4.06
CA LEU A 76 5.24 10.86 -5.11
C LEU A 76 5.08 11.31 -6.58
N PRO A 77 4.14 12.20 -6.98
CA PRO A 77 3.81 12.41 -8.40
C PRO A 77 4.91 13.07 -9.23
N ALA A 78 5.90 13.74 -8.65
CA ALA A 78 6.92 14.42 -9.44
C ALA A 78 8.22 13.61 -9.66
N TRP A 79 8.54 12.63 -8.81
CA TRP A 79 9.89 12.00 -8.77
C TRP A 79 9.87 10.48 -8.91
N ARG A 80 8.75 9.80 -8.69
CA ARG A 80 8.60 8.34 -8.90
C ARG A 80 7.51 8.02 -9.93
N LYS A 81 7.64 8.50 -11.17
CA LYS A 81 6.66 8.40 -12.28
C LYS A 81 5.97 7.03 -12.50
N ASN A 82 6.46 5.94 -11.92
CA ASN A 82 5.93 4.58 -12.10
C ASN A 82 5.38 3.93 -10.81
N ALA A 83 5.53 4.54 -9.64
CA ALA A 83 5.03 3.97 -8.39
C ALA A 83 3.53 4.27 -8.23
N LYS A 84 2.72 3.24 -8.04
CA LYS A 84 1.28 3.39 -7.75
C LYS A 84 1.04 3.48 -6.25
N LEU A 85 0.20 4.41 -5.82
CA LEU A 85 -0.16 4.62 -4.41
C LEU A 85 -1.59 4.17 -4.15
N PHE A 86 -1.78 3.35 -3.11
CA PHE A 86 -3.07 2.84 -2.69
C PHE A 86 -3.25 3.00 -1.18
N LYS A 87 -4.50 2.92 -0.74
CA LYS A 87 -4.92 2.77 0.64
C LYS A 87 -5.63 1.44 0.80
N ALA A 88 -5.45 0.75 1.92
CA ALA A 88 -6.15 -0.49 2.23
C ALA A 88 -6.99 -0.35 3.50
N GLY A 89 -8.21 -0.90 3.53
CA GLY A 89 -9.08 -0.84 4.72
C GLY A 89 -10.34 -1.70 4.63
N THR A 90 -11.19 -1.61 5.65
CA THR A 90 -12.42 -2.42 5.82
C THR A 90 -13.71 -1.73 5.35
N GLU A 91 -13.67 -0.47 4.93
CA GLU A 91 -14.86 0.31 4.57
C GLU A 91 -15.22 0.24 3.07
N ASP A 92 -16.48 0.51 2.73
CA ASP A 92 -16.96 0.64 1.34
C ASP A 92 -16.55 1.98 0.72
N ILE A 93 -15.25 2.15 0.47
CA ILE A 93 -14.72 3.31 -0.26
C ILE A 93 -14.49 2.92 -1.74
N LEU A 94 -15.23 3.56 -2.64
CA LEU A 94 -15.24 3.26 -4.09
C LEU A 94 -14.18 4.02 -4.90
N THR A 95 -13.03 4.37 -4.32
CA THR A 95 -12.01 5.15 -5.03
C THR A 95 -10.98 4.24 -5.74
N ASP A 96 -10.46 4.71 -6.89
CA ASP A 96 -9.50 3.95 -7.73
C ASP A 96 -8.19 3.59 -7.01
N ASP A 97 -7.88 4.29 -5.92
CA ASP A 97 -6.72 4.07 -5.05
C ASP A 97 -7.03 3.17 -3.83
N TYR A 98 -8.23 2.57 -3.71
CA TYR A 98 -8.63 1.78 -2.52
C TYR A 98 -8.58 0.24 -2.68
N VAL A 99 -7.90 -0.47 -1.78
CA VAL A 99 -7.83 -1.93 -1.71
C VAL A 99 -8.68 -2.40 -0.53
N ARG A 100 -9.69 -3.24 -0.76
CA ARG A 100 -10.53 -3.74 0.35
C ARG A 100 -9.90 -4.98 0.96
N ILE A 101 -9.82 -5.02 2.29
CA ILE A 101 -9.23 -6.16 3.01
C ILE A 101 -10.05 -7.43 2.81
N PHE A 102 -11.39 -7.35 2.87
CA PHE A 102 -12.27 -8.51 2.69
C PHE A 102 -12.19 -9.15 1.30
N SER A 103 -11.67 -8.44 0.30
CA SER A 103 -11.52 -8.91 -1.07
C SER A 103 -10.11 -8.66 -1.62
N ILE A 104 -9.11 -8.67 -0.74
CA ILE A 104 -7.77 -8.17 -1.03
C ILE A 104 -7.09 -8.90 -2.20
N MET A 105 -7.32 -10.21 -2.35
CA MET A 105 -6.76 -10.97 -3.47
C MET A 105 -7.27 -10.49 -4.82
N ASN A 106 -8.58 -10.23 -4.94
CA ASN A 106 -9.18 -9.73 -6.18
C ASN A 106 -8.82 -8.27 -6.43
N ASP A 107 -8.78 -7.45 -5.38
CA ASP A 107 -8.48 -6.02 -5.51
C ASP A 107 -7.00 -5.78 -5.83
N LEU A 108 -6.07 -6.52 -5.19
CA LEU A 108 -4.64 -6.48 -5.53
C LEU A 108 -4.39 -7.05 -6.92
N GLY A 109 -5.04 -8.16 -7.29
CA GLY A 109 -4.93 -8.73 -8.63
C GLY A 109 -5.28 -7.72 -9.71
N LYS A 110 -6.36 -6.94 -9.52
CA LYS A 110 -6.78 -5.87 -10.44
C LYS A 110 -5.88 -4.65 -10.44
N LYS A 111 -5.26 -4.29 -9.31
CA LYS A 111 -4.57 -3.00 -9.15
C LYS A 111 -3.05 -3.08 -9.31
N ILE A 112 -2.45 -4.18 -8.85
CA ILE A 112 -0.99 -4.36 -8.79
C ILE A 112 -0.49 -5.20 -9.96
N ILE A 113 -1.25 -6.23 -10.35
CA ILE A 113 -0.74 -7.31 -11.20
C ILE A 113 -1.21 -7.18 -12.65
N LEU A 114 -2.40 -6.61 -12.87
CA LEU A 114 -2.95 -6.24 -14.17
C LEU A 114 -2.66 -4.77 -14.52
#